data_AF-A0A2N6G628-F1
#
_entry.id   AF-A0A2N6G628-F1
#
_cell.length_a   1.000
_cell.length_b   1.000
_cell.length_c   1.000
_cell.angle_alpha   90.00
_cell.angle_beta   90.00
_cell.angle_gamma   90.00
#
_symmetry.space_group_name_H-M   'P 1'
#
loop_
_entity.id
_entity.type
_entity.pdbx_description
1 polymer ?
#
loop_
_entity_poly.entity_id
_entity_poly.type
_entity_poly.pdbx_seq_one_letter_code
_entity_poly.pdbx_strand_id
1 'polypeptide(L)'
;MVLDMNIELEGIDEEFLENFEELIEDTRVEYFIINPKTKEDVEKAQALCCEYERFKYTLPINFYETKDNNCVAIRVSNIEELETIENMPVIIDSKTLDDEFIDVLNNKAISGVVLEAKQSDNRLHNFAYAISYDSLKDWTKEGLTDTDYNKLALQSNYPKYSYDDLFDLLLKDMSDLTFRAEQSIASGGTRTVLKIFKLL
;
A
#
# COMPACT_ATOMS: atom_id res chain seq x y z
N MET A 1 -4.48 2.80 -14.63
CA MET A 1 -3.20 2.57 -13.94
C MET A 1 -3.50 2.57 -12.46
N VAL A 2 -3.37 1.41 -11.84
CA VAL A 2 -3.60 1.16 -10.42
C VAL A 2 -2.29 0.67 -9.82
N LEU A 3 -1.99 1.05 -8.58
CA LEU A 3 -0.94 0.41 -7.79
C LEU A 3 -1.64 -0.38 -6.69
N ASP A 4 -1.33 -1.67 -6.59
CA ASP A 4 -1.82 -2.50 -5.50
C ASP A 4 -0.84 -2.44 -4.32
N MET A 5 -1.33 -1.93 -3.20
CA MET A 5 -0.54 -1.72 -1.99
C MET A 5 -0.18 -3.00 -1.24
N ASN A 6 -0.84 -4.13 -1.53
CA ASN A 6 -0.48 -5.41 -0.93
C ASN A 6 -0.96 -6.60 -1.76
N ILE A 7 0.00 -7.32 -2.33
CA ILE A 7 -0.16 -8.71 -2.76
C ILE A 7 0.60 -9.62 -1.78
N GLU A 8 -0.03 -10.71 -1.34
CA GLU A 8 0.59 -11.68 -0.45
C GLU A 8 1.46 -12.65 -1.26
N LEU A 9 2.66 -12.97 -0.74
CA LEU A 9 3.60 -13.87 -1.42
C LEU A 9 3.01 -15.25 -1.74
N GLU A 10 2.10 -15.75 -0.91
CA GLU A 10 1.42 -17.02 -1.16
C GLU A 10 0.50 -17.01 -2.38
N GLY A 11 0.07 -15.83 -2.82
CA GLY A 11 -0.70 -15.67 -4.07
C GLY A 11 0.17 -15.54 -5.31
N ILE A 12 1.48 -15.38 -5.17
CA ILE A 12 2.39 -15.24 -6.33
C ILE A 12 2.99 -16.62 -6.62
N ASP A 13 2.16 -17.51 -7.16
CA ASP A 13 2.56 -18.84 -7.60
C ASP A 13 2.87 -18.88 -9.11
N GLU A 14 3.21 -20.07 -9.62
CA GLU A 14 3.52 -20.28 -11.03
C GLU A 14 2.35 -19.90 -11.94
N GLU A 15 1.11 -20.23 -11.54
CA GLU A 15 -0.08 -19.89 -12.34
C GLU A 15 -0.29 -18.37 -12.42
N PHE A 16 -0.11 -17.65 -11.31
CA PHE A 16 -0.16 -16.19 -11.30
C PHE A 16 0.89 -15.60 -12.24
N LEU A 17 2.12 -16.10 -12.19
CA LEU A 17 3.23 -15.58 -13.00
C LEU A 17 3.09 -15.93 -14.48
N GLU A 18 2.57 -17.11 -14.82
CA GLU A 18 2.27 -17.51 -16.21
C GLU A 18 1.22 -16.60 -16.85
N ASN A 19 0.25 -16.11 -16.07
CA ASN A 19 -0.82 -15.22 -16.53
C ASN A 19 -0.55 -13.73 -16.24
N PHE A 20 0.67 -13.37 -15.81
CA PHE A 20 0.96 -12.04 -15.29
C PHE A 20 0.73 -10.91 -16.29
N GLU A 21 1.09 -11.12 -17.56
CA GLU A 21 0.89 -10.11 -18.61
C GLU A 21 -0.60 -9.86 -18.90
N GLU A 22 -1.40 -10.92 -18.98
CA GLU A 22 -2.85 -10.84 -19.18
C GLU A 22 -3.52 -10.14 -18.00
N LEU A 23 -3.12 -10.49 -16.76
CA LEU A 23 -3.58 -9.82 -15.56
C LEU A 23 -3.32 -8.31 -15.63
N ILE A 24 -2.13 -7.88 -16.02
CA ILE A 24 -1.79 -6.46 -16.13
C ILE A 24 -2.65 -5.76 -17.19
N GLU A 25 -2.87 -6.41 -18.34
CA GLU A 25 -3.67 -5.85 -19.43
C GLU A 25 -5.13 -5.65 -19.00
N ASP A 26 -5.71 -6.64 -18.33
CA ASP A 26 -7.11 -6.64 -17.91
C ASP A 26 -7.35 -5.70 -16.72
N THR A 27 -6.51 -5.80 -15.69
CA THR A 27 -6.69 -5.07 -14.43
C THR A 27 -6.14 -3.66 -14.47
N ARG A 28 -5.20 -3.38 -15.38
CA ARG A 28 -4.42 -2.12 -15.46
C ARG A 28 -3.64 -1.81 -14.19
N VAL A 29 -3.32 -2.84 -13.38
CA VAL A 29 -2.40 -2.72 -12.25
C VAL A 29 -0.98 -2.62 -12.79
N GLU A 30 -0.30 -1.53 -12.44
CA GLU A 30 1.04 -1.23 -12.95
C GLU A 30 2.13 -1.82 -12.06
N TYR A 31 1.96 -1.64 -10.75
CA TYR A 31 2.89 -2.10 -9.73
C TYR A 31 2.17 -2.87 -8.65
N PHE A 32 2.85 -3.91 -8.18
CA PHE A 32 2.41 -4.79 -7.11
C PHE A 32 3.38 -4.65 -5.94
N ILE A 33 2.87 -4.20 -4.79
CA ILE A 33 3.69 -4.02 -3.59
C ILE A 33 3.58 -5.25 -2.70
N ILE A 34 4.73 -5.87 -2.41
CA ILE A 34 4.84 -6.99 -1.49
C ILE A 34 5.27 -6.44 -0.12
N ASN A 35 4.59 -6.86 0.94
CA ASN A 35 4.89 -6.45 2.32
C ASN A 35 5.43 -7.62 3.17
N PRO A 36 6.66 -8.10 2.90
CA PRO A 36 7.25 -9.22 3.63
C PRO A 36 7.42 -8.89 5.11
N LYS A 37 7.32 -9.91 5.96
CA LYS A 37 7.43 -9.77 7.43
C LYS A 37 8.56 -10.60 8.02
N THR A 38 8.85 -11.74 7.42
CA THR A 38 9.91 -12.64 7.86
C THR A 38 11.14 -12.53 6.96
N LYS A 39 12.27 -13.06 7.43
CA LYS A 39 13.49 -13.13 6.63
C LYS A 39 13.28 -13.91 5.33
N GLU A 40 12.58 -15.04 5.41
CA GLU A 40 12.27 -15.88 4.25
C GLU A 40 11.41 -15.12 3.23
N ASP A 41 10.41 -14.38 3.70
CA ASP A 41 9.56 -13.55 2.83
C ASP A 41 10.36 -12.45 2.14
N VAL A 42 11.30 -11.82 2.87
CA VAL A 42 12.18 -10.79 2.30
C VAL A 42 13.03 -11.38 1.18
N GLU A 43 13.67 -12.52 1.40
CA GLU A 43 14.50 -13.19 0.38
C GLU A 43 13.68 -13.56 -0.86
N LYS A 44 12.45 -14.06 -0.69
CA LYS A 44 11.53 -14.35 -1.80
C LYS A 44 11.11 -13.09 -2.55
N ALA A 45 10.70 -12.05 -1.83
CA ALA A 45 10.28 -10.78 -2.42
C ALA A 45 11.41 -10.13 -3.23
N GLN A 46 12.64 -10.17 -2.71
CA GLN A 46 13.82 -9.65 -3.40
C GLN A 46 14.12 -10.42 -4.68
N ALA A 47 14.10 -11.76 -4.62
CA ALA A 47 14.31 -12.60 -5.81
C ALA A 47 13.26 -12.29 -6.89
N LEU A 48 11.99 -12.22 -6.49
CA LEU A 48 10.89 -11.93 -7.41
C LEU A 48 11.02 -10.52 -8.04
N CYS A 49 11.32 -9.50 -7.23
CA CYS A 49 11.49 -8.13 -7.74
C CYS A 49 12.74 -7.97 -8.63
N CYS A 50 13.74 -8.86 -8.49
CA CYS A 50 14.88 -8.90 -9.42
C CYS A 50 14.48 -9.45 -10.79
N GLU A 51 13.54 -10.39 -10.84
CA GLU A 51 13.08 -11.03 -12.08
C GLU A 51 11.99 -10.22 -12.78
N TYR A 52 11.07 -9.63 -12.01
CA TYR A 52 9.89 -8.93 -12.52
C TYR A 52 9.86 -7.47 -12.05
N GLU A 53 10.12 -6.54 -12.97
CA GLU A 53 10.27 -5.11 -12.67
C GLU A 53 9.03 -4.47 -12.00
N ARG A 54 7.84 -4.98 -12.30
CA ARG A 54 6.54 -4.48 -11.80
C ARG A 54 6.29 -4.83 -10.34
N PHE A 55 7.02 -5.79 -9.76
CA PHE A 55 7.00 -6.00 -8.33
C PHE A 55 7.96 -5.05 -7.63
N LYS A 56 7.49 -4.51 -6.51
CA LYS A 56 8.30 -3.77 -5.54
C LYS A 56 7.99 -4.31 -4.16
N TYR A 57 8.87 -4.06 -3.21
CA TYR A 57 8.66 -4.53 -1.85
C TYR A 57 8.94 -3.48 -0.81
N THR A 58 8.39 -3.70 0.37
CA THR A 58 8.65 -2.93 1.58
C THR A 58 9.50 -3.77 2.51
N LEU A 59 10.36 -3.14 3.32
CA LEU A 59 11.35 -3.89 4.10
C LEU A 59 11.15 -3.63 5.58
N PRO A 60 10.93 -4.66 6.42
CA PRO A 60 10.97 -4.48 7.86
C PRO A 60 12.32 -3.91 8.28
N ILE A 61 12.31 -2.93 9.18
CA ILE A 61 13.52 -2.21 9.62
C ILE A 61 14.65 -3.13 10.12
N ASN A 62 14.31 -4.26 10.74
CA ASN A 62 15.30 -5.25 11.20
C ASN A 62 16.14 -5.87 10.07
N PHE A 63 15.71 -5.71 8.81
CA PHE A 63 16.41 -6.16 7.62
C PHE A 63 16.95 -4.99 6.78
N TYR A 64 17.00 -3.76 7.31
CA TYR A 64 17.40 -2.56 6.57
C TYR A 64 18.72 -2.72 5.77
N GLU A 65 19.69 -3.45 6.34
CA GLU A 65 20.99 -3.71 5.70
C GLU A 65 20.91 -4.56 4.42
N THR A 66 19.81 -5.27 4.18
CA THR A 66 19.62 -6.10 2.97
C THR A 66 18.94 -5.33 1.83
N LYS A 67 18.64 -4.04 2.03
CA LYS A 67 17.91 -3.21 1.08
C LYS A 67 18.60 -3.11 -0.28
N ASP A 68 17.85 -3.36 -1.35
CA ASP A 68 18.27 -3.12 -2.74
C ASP A 68 17.47 -1.95 -3.37
N ASN A 69 17.59 -1.80 -4.69
CA ASN A 69 16.92 -0.73 -5.45
C ASN A 69 15.41 -0.95 -5.68
N ASN A 70 14.90 -2.16 -5.42
CA ASN A 70 13.48 -2.48 -5.56
C ASN A 70 12.68 -2.25 -4.25
N CYS A 71 13.38 -1.99 -3.14
CA CYS A 71 12.77 -1.56 -1.90
C CYS A 71 12.25 -0.13 -2.02
N VAL A 72 10.94 0.05 -1.88
CA VAL A 72 10.29 1.37 -2.03
C VAL A 72 10.04 2.07 -0.71
N ALA A 73 9.94 1.32 0.40
CA ALA A 73 9.61 1.86 1.71
C ALA A 73 10.09 0.95 2.84
N ILE A 74 10.27 1.51 4.03
CA ILE A 74 10.58 0.76 5.25
C ILE A 74 9.31 0.50 6.04
N ARG A 75 9.08 -0.74 6.43
CA ARG A 75 7.99 -1.12 7.32
C ARG A 75 8.40 -0.90 8.78
N VAL A 76 7.59 -0.12 9.49
CA VAL A 76 7.75 0.13 10.93
C VAL A 76 6.54 -0.36 11.71
N SER A 77 6.78 -0.83 12.93
CA SER A 77 5.77 -1.37 13.83
C SER A 77 5.70 -0.63 15.16
N ASN A 78 6.70 0.20 15.48
CA ASN A 78 6.74 1.03 16.70
C ASN A 78 7.48 2.35 16.44
N ILE A 79 7.42 3.25 17.42
CA ILE A 79 7.93 4.62 17.33
C ILE A 79 9.46 4.65 17.34
N GLU A 80 10.08 3.78 18.13
CA GLU A 80 11.54 3.72 18.30
C GLU A 80 12.24 3.40 16.96
N GLU A 81 11.62 2.59 16.12
CA GLU A 81 12.11 2.27 14.77
C GLU A 81 12.19 3.49 13.84
N LEU A 82 11.48 4.58 14.13
CA LEU A 82 11.57 5.80 13.33
C LEU A 82 12.89 6.55 13.51
N GLU A 83 13.68 6.27 14.55
CA GLU A 83 14.96 6.94 14.79
C GLU A 83 16.03 6.55 13.77
N THR A 84 15.92 5.35 13.20
CA THR A 84 16.90 4.76 12.29
C THR A 84 16.57 5.01 10.81
N ILE A 85 15.42 5.60 10.52
CA ILE A 85 14.94 5.82 9.15
C ILE A 85 15.37 7.19 8.65
N GLU A 86 16.25 7.17 7.64
CA GLU A 86 16.66 8.37 6.92
C GLU A 86 16.20 8.33 5.46
N ASN A 87 15.52 9.40 5.01
CA ASN A 87 15.25 9.69 3.60
C ASN A 87 14.47 8.63 2.81
N MET A 88 13.73 7.74 3.48
CA MET A 88 12.82 6.78 2.86
C MET A 88 11.40 6.91 3.40
N PRO A 89 10.39 6.65 2.56
CA PRO A 89 9.02 6.59 3.02
C PRO A 89 8.80 5.35 3.90
N VAL A 90 7.75 5.40 4.71
CA VAL A 90 7.42 4.32 5.65
C VAL A 90 6.08 3.65 5.34
N ILE A 91 5.97 2.41 5.78
CA ILE A 91 4.74 1.61 5.77
C ILE A 91 4.39 1.26 7.19
N ILE A 92 3.13 1.50 7.55
CA ILE A 92 2.62 1.32 8.92
C ILE A 92 1.29 0.59 8.84
N ASP A 93 1.08 -0.44 9.66
CA ASP A 93 -0.27 -1.00 9.78
C ASP A 93 -1.14 -0.04 10.59
N SER A 94 -2.40 0.17 10.18
CA SER A 94 -3.32 1.04 10.92
C SER A 94 -3.46 0.70 12.40
N LYS A 95 -3.38 -0.60 12.75
CA LYS A 95 -3.47 -1.09 14.13
C LYS A 95 -2.31 -0.65 15.04
N THR A 96 -1.19 -0.21 14.48
CA THR A 96 -0.03 0.25 15.25
C THR A 96 0.03 1.76 15.38
N LEU A 97 -0.89 2.50 14.75
CA LEU A 97 -0.95 3.95 14.86
C LEU A 97 -1.74 4.37 16.09
N ASP A 98 -1.09 5.11 16.96
CA ASP A 98 -1.71 5.87 18.04
C ASP A 98 -1.33 7.36 17.94
N ASP A 99 -1.85 8.17 18.85
CA ASP A 99 -1.63 9.62 18.85
C ASP A 99 -0.15 9.99 18.98
N GLU A 100 0.62 9.26 19.79
CA GLU A 100 2.05 9.52 20.00
C GLU A 100 2.84 9.23 18.71
N PHE A 101 2.53 8.11 18.05
CA PHE A 101 3.15 7.72 16.79
C PHE A 101 2.89 8.80 15.71
N ILE A 102 1.64 9.25 15.60
CA ILE A 102 1.26 10.28 14.62
C ILE A 102 2.02 11.59 14.84
N ASP A 103 2.14 12.03 16.09
CA ASP A 103 2.85 13.26 16.42
C ASP A 103 4.34 13.17 16.05
N VAL A 104 4.98 12.02 16.28
CA VAL A 104 6.38 11.80 15.89
C VAL A 104 6.57 11.80 14.37
N LEU A 105 5.66 11.13 13.63
CA LEU A 105 5.71 11.10 12.16
C LEU A 105 5.63 12.51 11.55
N ASN A 106 4.74 13.34 12.10
CA ASN A 106 4.56 14.72 11.63
C ASN A 106 5.78 15.59 11.96
N ASN A 107 6.33 15.47 13.17
CA ASN A 107 7.51 16.23 13.58
C ASN A 107 8.76 15.89 12.75
N LYS A 108 8.92 14.63 12.37
CA LYS A 108 10.02 14.17 11.49
C LYS A 108 9.76 14.44 10.01
N ALA A 109 8.59 14.97 9.64
CA ALA A 109 8.16 15.21 8.27
C ALA A 109 8.28 13.97 7.35
N ILE A 110 8.07 12.77 7.93
CA ILE A 110 8.14 11.51 7.19
C ILE A 110 6.90 11.38 6.29
N SER A 111 7.07 10.82 5.10
CA SER A 111 5.98 10.43 4.20
C SER A 111 5.78 8.92 4.21
N GLY A 112 4.58 8.43 3.89
CA GLY A 112 4.36 6.99 3.88
C GLY A 112 2.95 6.57 3.50
N VAL A 113 2.67 5.29 3.72
CA VAL A 113 1.33 4.72 3.51
C VAL A 113 0.91 3.95 4.76
N VAL A 114 -0.32 4.18 5.19
CA VAL A 114 -0.97 3.39 6.24
C VAL A 114 -1.71 2.23 5.57
N LEU A 115 -1.32 0.99 5.86
CA LEU A 115 -1.99 -0.22 5.38
C LEU A 115 -3.21 -0.56 6.24
N GLU A 116 -4.18 -1.26 5.64
CA GLU A 116 -5.42 -1.66 6.31
C GLU A 116 -6.10 -0.47 7.00
N ALA A 117 -6.06 0.71 6.37
CA ALA A 117 -6.56 1.93 6.96
C ALA A 117 -8.07 1.80 7.22
N LYS A 118 -8.51 2.13 8.44
CA LYS A 118 -9.92 2.06 8.88
C LYS A 118 -10.60 3.42 8.96
N GLN A 119 -9.79 4.47 8.96
CA GLN A 119 -10.15 5.88 8.97
C GLN A 119 -8.93 6.68 8.51
N SER A 120 -9.14 7.95 8.17
CA SER A 120 -8.06 8.91 7.98
C SER A 120 -7.78 9.67 9.28
N ASP A 121 -6.57 10.23 9.38
CA ASP A 121 -6.21 11.19 10.41
C ASP A 121 -5.65 12.45 9.74
N ASN A 122 -6.39 13.55 9.85
CA ASN A 122 -6.05 14.80 9.17
C ASN A 122 -4.68 15.37 9.58
N ARG A 123 -4.08 14.93 10.70
CA ARG A 123 -2.73 15.31 11.11
C ARG A 123 -1.66 14.72 10.18
N LEU A 124 -1.88 13.53 9.61
CA LEU A 124 -0.91 12.84 8.73
C LEU A 124 -0.93 13.42 7.31
N HIS A 125 -0.37 14.62 7.15
CA HIS A 125 -0.42 15.35 5.89
C HIS A 125 0.34 14.66 4.75
N ASN A 126 1.43 13.96 5.04
CA ASN A 126 2.31 13.33 4.04
C ASN A 126 2.02 11.83 3.81
N PHE A 127 0.85 11.37 4.23
CA PHE A 127 0.47 9.96 4.13
C PHE A 127 -0.70 9.72 3.18
N ALA A 128 -0.65 8.56 2.53
CA ALA A 128 -1.80 7.91 1.92
C ALA A 128 -2.34 6.79 2.84
N TYR A 129 -3.57 6.37 2.59
CA TYR A 129 -4.31 5.35 3.32
C TYR A 129 -4.70 4.25 2.34
N ALA A 130 -4.09 3.09 2.47
CA ALA A 130 -4.43 1.92 1.70
C ALA A 130 -5.65 1.25 2.32
N ILE A 131 -6.71 1.13 1.53
CA ILE A 131 -7.97 0.52 1.94
C ILE A 131 -8.04 -0.85 1.27
N SER A 132 -8.26 -1.87 2.09
CA SER A 132 -8.64 -3.21 1.69
C SER A 132 -10.14 -3.44 1.82
N TYR A 133 -10.65 -4.52 1.22
CA TYR A 133 -12.03 -4.97 1.41
C TYR A 133 -12.39 -5.14 2.90
N ASP A 134 -11.47 -5.70 3.69
CA ASP A 134 -11.68 -5.90 5.13
C ASP A 134 -11.72 -4.61 5.93
N SER A 135 -10.91 -3.62 5.54
CA SER A 135 -10.81 -2.35 6.26
C SER A 135 -11.93 -1.38 5.89
N LEU A 136 -12.50 -1.48 4.67
CA LEU A 136 -13.58 -0.59 4.21
C LEU A 136 -14.78 -0.59 5.15
N LYS A 137 -15.13 -1.75 5.73
CA LYS A 137 -16.28 -1.90 6.64
C LYS A 137 -16.20 -1.04 7.91
N ASP A 138 -14.98 -0.65 8.29
CA ASP A 138 -14.74 0.19 9.47
C ASP A 138 -14.79 1.68 9.13
N TRP A 139 -14.75 2.06 7.84
CA TRP A 139 -14.88 3.45 7.42
C TRP A 139 -16.32 3.94 7.54
N THR A 140 -16.48 5.12 8.14
CA THR A 140 -17.74 5.85 8.03
C THR A 140 -17.83 6.52 6.65
N LYS A 141 -19.06 6.67 6.15
CA LYS A 141 -19.32 7.43 4.91
C LYS A 141 -18.74 8.85 4.97
N GLU A 142 -18.93 9.53 6.10
CA GLU A 142 -18.39 10.88 6.34
C GLU A 142 -16.86 10.86 6.29
N GLY A 143 -16.21 9.95 7.01
CA GLY A 143 -14.76 9.83 7.01
C GLY A 143 -14.18 9.58 5.62
N LEU A 144 -14.80 8.71 4.82
CA LEU A 144 -14.34 8.45 3.45
C LEU A 144 -14.58 9.65 2.51
N THR A 145 -15.70 10.35 2.68
CA THR A 145 -16.07 11.51 1.85
C THR A 145 -15.18 12.73 2.13
N ASP A 146 -14.86 12.97 3.40
CA ASP A 146 -14.05 14.09 3.88
C ASP A 146 -12.56 13.89 3.62
N THR A 147 -12.12 12.64 3.43
CA THR A 147 -10.74 12.34 3.07
C THR A 147 -10.46 12.78 1.63
N ASP A 148 -9.32 13.44 1.43
CA ASP A 148 -8.83 13.70 0.08
C ASP A 148 -8.64 12.37 -0.65
N TYR A 149 -9.44 12.13 -1.68
CA TYR A 149 -9.40 10.90 -2.48
C TYR A 149 -8.03 10.62 -3.09
N ASN A 150 -7.20 11.66 -3.31
CA ASN A 150 -5.83 11.46 -3.77
C ASN A 150 -4.98 10.72 -2.72
N LYS A 151 -5.42 10.64 -1.47
CA LYS A 151 -4.77 9.87 -0.41
C LYS A 151 -5.35 8.46 -0.26
N LEU A 152 -6.41 8.09 -0.96
CA LEU A 152 -7.02 6.77 -0.84
C LEU A 152 -6.38 5.82 -1.85
N ALA A 153 -5.60 4.87 -1.37
CA ALA A 153 -4.96 3.85 -2.18
C ALA A 153 -5.71 2.51 -2.07
N LEU A 154 -5.57 1.66 -3.09
CA LEU A 154 -6.20 0.35 -3.13
C LEU A 154 -5.26 -0.74 -2.62
N GLN A 155 -5.81 -1.72 -1.92
CA GLN A 155 -5.08 -2.85 -1.36
C GLN A 155 -5.88 -4.14 -1.60
N SER A 156 -5.36 -5.05 -2.43
CA SER A 156 -6.09 -6.28 -2.80
C SER A 156 -6.08 -7.31 -1.68
N ASN A 157 -4.93 -7.52 -1.03
CA ASN A 157 -4.66 -8.71 -0.22
C ASN A 157 -4.86 -10.01 -1.01
N TYR A 158 -4.56 -9.99 -2.31
CA TYR A 158 -4.56 -11.20 -3.13
C TYR A 158 -3.61 -12.26 -2.51
N PRO A 159 -4.01 -13.54 -2.41
CA PRO A 159 -5.14 -14.19 -3.10
C PRO A 159 -6.44 -14.24 -2.29
N LYS A 160 -6.49 -13.63 -1.11
CA LYS A 160 -7.70 -13.66 -0.27
C LYS A 160 -8.91 -13.03 -0.98
N TYR A 161 -8.67 -11.97 -1.75
CA TYR A 161 -9.63 -11.34 -2.65
C TYR A 161 -9.02 -11.29 -4.04
N SER A 162 -9.84 -11.55 -5.06
CA SER A 162 -9.41 -11.46 -6.46
C SER A 162 -9.22 -10.00 -6.90
N TYR A 163 -8.57 -9.79 -8.04
CA TYR A 163 -8.52 -8.45 -8.64
C TYR A 163 -9.90 -8.01 -9.14
N ASP A 164 -10.77 -8.92 -9.54
CA ASP A 164 -12.16 -8.60 -9.83
C ASP A 164 -12.84 -8.03 -8.57
N ASP A 165 -12.65 -8.65 -7.40
CA ASP A 165 -13.17 -8.11 -6.14
C ASP A 165 -12.61 -6.71 -5.81
N LEU A 166 -11.35 -6.45 -6.17
CA LEU A 166 -10.72 -5.13 -5.98
C LEU A 166 -11.46 -4.04 -6.76
N PHE A 167 -11.86 -4.32 -8.01
CA PHE A 167 -12.49 -3.32 -8.88
C PHE A 167 -14.01 -3.33 -8.74
N ASP A 168 -14.65 -4.50 -8.85
CA ASP A 168 -16.10 -4.62 -8.92
C ASP A 168 -16.79 -4.48 -7.57
N LEU A 169 -16.07 -4.74 -6.47
CA LEU A 169 -16.59 -4.59 -5.12
C LEU A 169 -15.94 -3.43 -4.39
N LEU A 170 -14.62 -3.48 -4.10
CA LEU A 170 -13.99 -2.46 -3.24
C LEU A 170 -14.06 -1.07 -3.87
N LEU A 171 -13.56 -0.92 -5.10
CA LEU A 171 -13.53 0.39 -5.77
C LEU A 171 -14.94 0.93 -6.03
N LYS A 172 -15.86 0.05 -6.39
CA LYS A 172 -17.28 0.38 -6.59
C LYS A 172 -17.97 0.82 -5.30
N ASP A 173 -17.79 0.10 -4.20
CA ASP A 173 -18.36 0.45 -2.90
C ASP A 173 -17.81 1.80 -2.40
N MET A 174 -16.50 2.05 -2.60
CA MET A 174 -15.90 3.37 -2.31
C MET A 174 -16.50 4.47 -3.20
N SER A 175 -16.71 4.19 -4.49
CA SER A 175 -17.36 5.09 -5.44
C SER A 175 -18.80 5.42 -5.01
N ASP A 176 -19.59 4.42 -4.66
CA ASP A 176 -20.99 4.57 -4.22
C ASP A 176 -21.11 5.34 -2.90
N LEU A 177 -20.19 5.10 -1.95
CA LEU A 177 -20.14 5.82 -0.68
C LEU A 177 -19.79 7.30 -0.86
N THR A 178 -18.89 7.62 -1.78
CA THR A 178 -18.36 8.98 -1.97
C THR A 178 -19.03 9.76 -3.11
N PHE A 179 -19.84 9.09 -3.93
CA PHE A 179 -20.38 9.57 -5.21
C PHE A 179 -19.29 10.08 -6.18
N ARG A 180 -18.11 9.45 -6.15
CA ARG A 180 -16.97 9.80 -7.02
C ARG A 180 -16.74 8.68 -8.02
N ALA A 181 -16.34 9.04 -9.24
CA ALA A 181 -16.01 8.05 -10.25
C ALA A 181 -14.84 7.15 -9.81
N GLU A 182 -15.00 5.84 -9.94
CA GLU A 182 -14.01 4.79 -9.66
C GLU A 182 -12.62 5.13 -10.23
N GLN A 183 -12.55 5.57 -11.49
CA GLN A 183 -11.30 5.96 -12.15
C GLN A 183 -10.58 7.11 -11.46
N SER A 184 -11.32 8.06 -10.85
CA SER A 184 -10.73 9.18 -10.13
C SER A 184 -10.13 8.74 -8.79
N ILE A 185 -10.79 7.81 -8.09
CA ILE A 185 -10.29 7.22 -6.85
C ILE A 185 -9.01 6.43 -7.15
N ALA A 186 -9.08 5.48 -8.10
CA ALA A 186 -7.95 4.63 -8.46
C ALA A 186 -6.73 5.44 -8.93
N SER A 187 -6.92 6.42 -9.83
CA SER A 187 -5.80 7.22 -10.36
C SER A 187 -5.22 8.21 -9.34
N GLY A 188 -6.07 8.83 -8.51
CA GLY A 188 -5.64 9.80 -7.49
C GLY A 188 -4.73 9.16 -6.45
N GLY A 189 -5.19 8.08 -5.82
CA GLY A 189 -4.43 7.29 -4.86
C GLY A 189 -3.12 6.78 -5.42
N THR A 190 -3.21 6.12 -6.59
CA THR A 190 -2.03 5.57 -7.30
C THR A 190 -0.97 6.64 -7.53
N ARG A 191 -1.36 7.80 -8.04
CA ARG A 191 -0.40 8.89 -8.32
C ARG A 191 0.28 9.39 -7.05
N THR A 192 -0.45 9.51 -5.95
CA THR A 192 0.11 9.97 -4.67
C THR A 192 1.10 8.95 -4.12
N VAL A 193 0.74 7.66 -4.11
CA VAL A 193 1.62 6.60 -3.64
C VAL A 193 2.89 6.52 -4.47
N LEU A 194 2.77 6.56 -5.80
CA LEU A 194 3.95 6.53 -6.67
C LEU A 194 4.90 7.71 -6.43
N LYS A 195 4.37 8.91 -6.11
CA LYS A 195 5.21 10.04 -5.69
C LYS A 195 5.88 9.80 -4.35
N ILE A 196 5.18 9.23 -3.38
CA ILE A 196 5.73 8.88 -2.06
C ILE A 196 6.90 7.89 -2.25
N PHE A 197 6.74 6.91 -3.12
CA PHE A 197 7.75 5.89 -3.44
C PHE A 197 8.80 6.33 -4.46
N LYS A 198 8.72 7.55 -5.00
CA LYS A 198 9.63 8.07 -6.04
C LYS A 198 9.70 7.19 -7.29
N LEU A 199 8.55 6.65 -7.69
CA LEU A 199 8.34 5.85 -8.90
C LEU A 199 7.74 6.68 -10.06
N LEU A 200 7.66 8.01 -9.90
CA LEU A 200 7.16 8.98 -10.88
C LEU A 200 8.14 10.15 -11.07
#